data_AF-A0A328ERB1-F1
#
_entry.id   AF-A0A328ERB1-F1
#
_cell.length_a   1.000
_cell.length_b   1.000
_cell.length_c   1.000
_cell.angle_alpha   90.00
_cell.angle_beta   90.00
_cell.angle_gamma   90.00
#
_symmetry.space_group_name_H-M   'P 1'
#
loop_
_entity.id
_entity.type
_entity.pdbx_description
1 polymer ?
#
loop_
_entity_poly.entity_id
_entity_poly.type
_entity_poly.pdbx_seq_one_letter_code
_entity_poly.pdbx_strand_id
1 'polypeptide(L)' 'MAILGGWIVMTKQLKFRWYELLIGAVGLISVFAAVQHYFSSIREWEATSAWLGAVVFGLLGLIMLGVVFQLVRRHNRAR' A
#
# COMPACT_ATOMS: atom_id res chain seq x y z
N MET A 1 5.45 -4.32 -12.66
CA MET A 1 5.50 -3.11 -11.81
C MET A 1 6.27 -3.29 -10.50
N ALA A 2 6.33 -4.48 -9.89
CA ALA A 2 7.13 -4.74 -8.67
C ALA A 2 8.66 -4.58 -8.85
N ILE A 3 9.17 -4.73 -10.08
CA ILE A 3 10.60 -4.75 -10.39
C ILE A 3 11.24 -3.33 -10.29
N LEU A 4 10.46 -2.27 -10.58
CA LEU A 4 10.98 -0.90 -10.54
C LEU A 4 11.16 -0.37 -9.10
N GLY A 5 10.31 -0.80 -8.17
CA GLY A 5 10.42 -0.43 -6.76
C GLY A 5 11.66 -1.03 -6.10
N GLY A 6 11.93 -2.32 -6.34
CA GLY A 6 13.10 -3.01 -5.77
C GLY A 6 14.44 -2.46 -6.24
N TRP A 7 14.56 -2.10 -7.53
CA TRP A 7 15.81 -1.58 -8.10
C TRP A 7 16.22 -0.21 -7.52
N ILE A 8 15.26 0.67 -7.25
CA ILE A 8 15.51 1.98 -6.65
C ILE A 8 15.98 1.86 -5.19
N VAL A 9 15.47 0.88 -4.45
CA VAL A 9 15.87 0.62 -3.06
C VAL A 9 17.27 0.00 -2.98
N MET A 10 17.66 -0.84 -3.94
CA MET A 10 19.00 -1.45 -3.96
C MET A 10 20.11 -0.49 -4.42
N THR A 11 19.78 0.48 -5.27
CA THR A 11 20.77 1.42 -5.85
C THR A 11 20.97 2.68 -5.00
N LYS A 12 19.94 3.12 -4.27
CA LYS A 12 20.03 4.23 -3.33
C LYS A 12 19.93 3.64 -1.94
N GLN A 13 20.95 3.83 -1.09
CA GLN A 13 21.01 3.43 0.33
C GLN A 13 19.88 4.11 1.15
N LEU A 14 18.62 3.80 0.84
CA LEU A 14 17.43 4.43 1.39
C LEU A 14 17.32 4.02 2.84
N LYS A 15 17.35 5.02 3.72
CA LYS A 15 17.12 4.82 5.15
C LYS A 15 15.62 4.95 5.42
N PHE A 16 15.09 3.93 6.08
CA PHE A 16 13.70 3.90 6.53
C PHE A 16 13.65 4.19 8.02
N ARG A 17 12.67 4.98 8.45
CA ARG A 17 12.31 5.15 9.86
C ARG A 17 11.27 4.10 10.25
N TRP A 18 11.20 3.76 11.54
CA TRP A 18 10.29 2.73 12.05
C TRP A 18 8.82 3.00 11.68
N TYR A 19 8.38 4.27 11.74
CA TYR A 19 7.00 4.65 11.41
C TYR A 19 6.73 4.59 9.90
N GLU A 20 7.74 4.79 9.06
CA GLU A 20 7.62 4.62 7.61
C GLU A 20 7.39 3.13 7.30
N LEU A 21 8.10 2.23 7.98
CA LEU A 21 7.84 0.79 7.84
C LEU A 21 6.43 0.41 8.31
N LEU A 22 5.97 0.97 9.44
CA LEU A 22 4.63 0.70 9.97
C LEU A 22 3.53 1.18 9.02
N ILE A 23 3.60 2.43 8.55
CA ILE A 23 2.62 3.00 7.60
C ILE A 23 2.62 2.20 6.29
N GLY A 24 3.80 1.83 5.79
CA GLY A 24 3.94 1.00 4.62
C GLY A 24 3.30 -0.38 4.80
N ALA A 25 3.53 -1.03 5.94
CA ALA A 25 2.95 -2.33 6.26
C ALA A 25 1.41 -2.26 6.35
N VAL A 26 0.85 -1.26 7.05
CA VAL A 26 -0.60 -1.07 7.14
C VAL A 26 -1.21 -0.79 5.76
N GLY A 27 -0.54 0.02 4.93
CA GLY A 27 -0.95 0.26 3.56
C GLY A 27 -1.00 -1.02 2.72
N LEU A 28 0.03 -1.86 2.80
CA LEU A 28 0.08 -3.16 2.11
C LEU A 28 -1.01 -4.12 2.62
N ILE A 29 -1.20 -4.21 3.94
CA ILE A 29 -2.27 -5.03 4.53
C ILE A 29 -3.64 -4.57 4.06
N SER A 30 -3.89 -3.26 3.98
CA SER A 30 -5.17 -2.73 3.49
C SER A 30 -5.41 -3.07 2.02
N VAL A 31 -4.39 -2.98 1.16
CA VAL A 31 -4.51 -3.42 -0.25
C VAL A 31 -4.80 -4.92 -0.33
N PHE A 32 -4.12 -5.73 0.49
CA PHE A 32 -4.38 -7.16 0.56
C PHE A 32 -5.80 -7.47 1.03
N ALA A 33 -6.28 -6.76 2.06
CA ALA A 33 -7.65 -6.86 2.56
C ALA A 33 -8.69 -6.48 1.49
N ALA A 34 -8.43 -5.46 0.67
CA ALA A 34 -9.31 -5.08 -0.44
C ALA A 34 -9.51 -6.24 -1.43
N VAL A 35 -8.41 -6.92 -1.78
CA VAL A 35 -8.43 -8.08 -2.68
C VAL A 35 -9.18 -9.25 -2.06
N GLN A 36 -8.86 -9.59 -0.80
CA GLN A 36 -9.53 -10.68 -0.08
C GLN A 36 -11.04 -10.43 0.06
N HIS A 37 -11.43 -9.23 0.48
CA HIS A 37 -12.83 -8.86 0.64
C HIS A 37 -13.58 -8.95 -0.69
N TYR A 38 -13.00 -8.43 -1.78
CA TYR A 38 -13.63 -8.49 -3.11
C TYR A 38 -13.94 -9.94 -3.53
N PHE A 39 -12.95 -10.83 -3.48
CA PHE A 39 -13.14 -12.21 -3.90
C PHE A 39 -14.07 -13.00 -2.98
N SER A 40 -14.06 -12.71 -1.67
CA SER A 40 -15.00 -13.31 -0.72
C SER A 40 -16.44 -12.89 -1.03
N SER A 41 -16.69 -11.59 -1.20
CA SER A 41 -18.04 -11.07 -1.47
C SER A 41 -18.59 -11.51 -2.83
N ILE A 42 -17.75 -11.60 -3.87
CA ILE A 42 -18.19 -12.14 -5.17
C ILE A 42 -18.62 -13.61 -5.05
N ARG A 43 -17.93 -14.41 -4.23
CA ARG A 43 -18.29 -15.81 -3.98
C ARG A 43 -19.63 -15.94 -3.25
N GLU A 44 -20.01 -14.93 -2.49
CA GLU A 44 -21.28 -14.83 -1.76
C GLU A 44 -22.37 -14.09 -2.55
N TRP A 45 -22.14 -13.81 -3.84
CA TRP A 45 -23.06 -13.07 -4.73
C TRP A 45 -23.36 -11.62 -4.30
N GLU A 46 -22.52 -11.04 -3.46
CA GLU A 46 -22.65 -9.67 -2.97
C GLU A 46 -21.81 -8.68 -3.80
N ALA A 47 -22.20 -8.45 -5.06
CA ALA A 47 -21.43 -7.62 -5.98
C ALA A 47 -21.23 -6.17 -5.47
N THR A 48 -22.26 -5.56 -4.89
CA THR A 48 -22.17 -4.19 -4.35
C THR A 48 -21.19 -4.12 -3.17
N SER A 49 -21.25 -5.09 -2.25
CA SER A 49 -20.34 -5.20 -1.11
C SER A 49 -18.90 -5.40 -1.57
N ALA A 50 -18.69 -6.24 -2.58
CA ALA A 50 -17.37 -6.49 -3.17
C ALA A 50 -16.72 -5.18 -3.65
N TRP A 51 -17.45 -4.40 -4.45
CA TRP A 51 -16.92 -3.13 -4.99
C TRP A 51 -16.72 -2.07 -3.91
N LEU A 52 -17.65 -1.92 -2.96
CA LEU A 52 -17.51 -0.97 -1.88
C LEU A 52 -16.32 -1.29 -0.98
N GLY A 53 -16.17 -2.56 -0.56
CA GLY A 53 -15.04 -3.01 0.23
C GLY A 53 -13.71 -2.81 -0.51
N ALA A 54 -13.66 -3.15 -1.81
CA ALA A 54 -12.48 -2.93 -2.63
C ALA A 54 -12.09 -1.44 -2.71
N VAL A 55 -13.05 -0.54 -2.88
CA VAL A 55 -12.80 0.91 -2.92
C VAL A 55 -12.34 1.42 -1.56
N VAL A 56 -13.01 1.05 -0.47
CA VAL A 56 -12.67 1.52 0.88
C VAL A 56 -11.28 1.07 1.29
N PHE A 57 -11.02 -0.24 1.26
CA PHE A 57 -9.71 -0.78 1.66
C PHE A 57 -8.61 -0.45 0.66
N GLY A 58 -8.95 -0.42 -0.63
CA GLY A 58 -8.02 -0.10 -1.71
C GLY A 58 -7.54 1.35 -1.64
N LEU A 59 -8.47 2.32 -1.53
CA LEU A 59 -8.11 3.73 -1.41
C LEU A 59 -7.33 4.01 -0.12
N LEU A 60 -7.75 3.43 1.01
CA LEU A 60 -7.01 3.56 2.26
C LEU A 60 -5.56 3.08 2.11
N GLY A 61 -5.38 1.90 1.52
CA GLY A 61 -4.06 1.33 1.24
C GLY A 61 -3.22 2.20 0.31
N LEU A 62 -3.80 2.64 -0.81
CA LEU A 62 -3.12 3.50 -1.78
C LEU A 62 -2.71 4.86 -1.19
N ILE A 63 -3.56 5.47 -0.37
CA ILE A 63 -3.25 6.74 0.31
C ILE A 63 -2.07 6.52 1.27
N MET A 64 -2.10 5.49 2.11
CA MET A 64 -1.01 5.22 3.05
C MET A 64 0.31 4.94 2.34
N LEU A 65 0.29 4.15 1.27
CA LEU A 65 1.47 3.88 0.45
C LEU A 65 1.98 5.13 -0.27
N GLY A 66 1.09 5.98 -0.76
CA GLY A 66 1.44 7.27 -1.35
C GLY A 66 2.10 8.21 -0.33
N VAL A 67 1.54 8.30 0.88
CA VAL A 67 2.09 9.09 1.99
C VAL A 67 3.47 8.57 2.37
N VAL A 68 3.64 7.27 2.56
CA VAL A 68 4.93 6.70 2.98
C VAL A 68 6.00 6.87 1.92
N PHE A 69 5.64 6.73 0.64
CA PHE A 69 6.54 6.99 -0.48
C PHE A 69 7.05 8.43 -0.46
N GLN A 70 6.16 9.40 -0.25
CA GLN A 70 6.54 10.81 -0.16
C GLN A 70 7.43 11.06 1.06
N LEU A 71 7.15 10.41 2.20
CA LEU A 71 7.89 10.57 3.44
C LEU A 71 9.34 10.07 3.30
N VAL A 72 9.51 8.83 2.83
CA VAL A 72 10.81 8.21 2.55
C VAL A 72 11.59 9.04 1.52
N ARG A 73 10.93 9.49 0.45
CA ARG A 73 11.56 10.29 -0.61
C ARG A 73 12.00 11.68 -0.15
N ARG A 74 11.27 12.32 0.77
CA ARG A 74 11.66 13.62 1.34
C ARG A 74 12.77 13.46 2.38
N HIS A 75 12.64 12.47 3.27
CA HIS A 75 13.64 12.17 4.30
C HIS A 75 15.02 11.87 3.70
N ASN A 76 15.07 11.07 2.63
CA ASN A 76 16.32 10.70 1.97
C ASN A 76 16.84 11.75 0.96
N ARG A 77 16.12 12.87 0.73
CA ARG A 77 16.61 14.02 -0.07
C ARG A 77 17.06 15.20 0.78
N ALA A 78 16.57 15.32 2.01
CA ALA A 78 16.96 16.38 2.95
C ALA A 78 18.24 16.04 3.74
N ARG A 79 18.88 14.92 3.43
CA ARG A 79 20.21 14.52 3.89
C ARG A 79 21.13 14.50 2.68
#